data_AF-A0A1Y1MW57-F1
#
_entry.id   AF-A0A1Y1MW57-F1
#
_cell.length_a   1.000
_cell.length_b   1.000
_cell.length_c   1.000
_cell.angle_alpha   90.00
_cell.angle_beta   90.00
_cell.angle_gamma   90.00
#
_symmetry.space_group_name_H-M   'P 1'
#
loop_
_entity.id
_entity.type
_entity.pdbx_description
1 polymer ?
#
loop_
_entity_poly.entity_id
_entity_poly.type
_entity_poly.pdbx_seq_one_letter_code
_entity_poly.pdbx_strand_id
1 'polypeptide(L)'
;DPKHVVEFIPVDLVVNHAIVIGWSVGIRGAQGPIPIYNCVSGQQNPITWGLQDEHRQKSEWVLPSSKKIFHSFMVYTTNRFVLQLVDLVYLPLIHVINSISLLRGETHIILIMYRKMKEFSKVVEFVTCRQWNFKDDNT
;
A
#
# COMPACT_ATOMS: atom_id res chain seq x y z
N ASP A 1 3.14 7.85 -9.13
CA ASP A 1 3.83 9.14 -9.18
C ASP A 1 4.08 9.59 -7.75
N PRO A 2 5.29 9.99 -7.36
CA PRO A 2 5.58 10.47 -6.01
C PRO A 2 4.67 11.63 -5.54
N LYS A 3 4.12 12.41 -6.48
CA LYS A 3 3.24 13.55 -6.19
C LYS A 3 1.77 13.16 -5.96
N HIS A 4 1.39 11.94 -6.31
CA HIS A 4 0.02 11.47 -6.13
C HIS A 4 -0.28 11.28 -4.64
N VAL A 5 -1.42 11.82 -4.20
CA VAL A 5 -2.02 11.56 -2.89
C VAL A 5 -2.48 10.12 -2.85
N VAL A 6 -2.25 9.46 -1.71
CA VAL A 6 -2.62 8.08 -1.42
C VAL A 6 -3.51 8.04 -0.19
N GLU A 7 -4.54 7.20 -0.25
CA GLU A 7 -5.38 6.90 0.91
C GLU A 7 -4.71 5.84 1.78
N PHE A 8 -4.16 6.27 2.91
CA PHE A 8 -3.62 5.39 3.95
C PHE A 8 -4.43 5.57 5.23
N ILE A 9 -5.27 4.58 5.51
CA ILE A 9 -6.13 4.59 6.69
C ILE A 9 -5.85 3.33 7.51
N PRO A 10 -5.51 3.46 8.80
CA PRO A 10 -5.41 2.34 9.70
C PRO A 10 -6.69 1.50 9.70
N VAL A 11 -6.55 0.18 9.69
CA VAL A 11 -7.70 -0.75 9.68
C VAL A 11 -8.64 -0.51 10.87
N ASP A 12 -8.08 -0.16 12.04
CA ASP A 12 -8.86 0.12 13.25
C ASP A 12 -9.78 1.34 13.07
N LEU A 13 -9.33 2.36 12.35
CA LEU A 13 -10.15 3.52 12.03
C LEU A 13 -11.30 3.15 11.10
N VAL A 14 -11.05 2.31 10.09
CA VAL A 14 -12.10 1.82 9.19
C VAL A 14 -13.15 0.99 9.94
N VAL A 15 -12.72 0.12 10.86
CA VAL A 15 -13.61 -0.70 11.69
C VAL A 15 -14.44 0.17 12.63
N ASN A 16 -13.81 1.11 13.34
CA ASN A 16 -14.52 2.03 14.24
C ASN A 16 -15.54 2.88 13.48
N HIS A 17 -15.18 3.37 12.29
CA HIS A 17 -16.08 4.12 11.42
C HIS A 17 -17.30 3.26 11.04
N ALA A 18 -17.11 1.99 10.64
CA ALA A 18 -18.21 1.09 10.30
C ALA A 18 -19.17 0.84 11.48
N ILE A 19 -18.64 0.70 12.71
CA ILE A 19 -19.45 0.52 13.92
C ILE A 19 -20.31 1.78 14.19
N VAL A 20 -19.70 2.96 14.11
CA VAL A 20 -20.39 4.24 14.33
C VAL A 20 -21.48 4.48 13.28
N ILE A 21 -21.22 4.15 12.01
CA ILE A 21 -22.23 4.21 10.95
C ILE A 21 -23.40 3.29 11.27
N GLY A 22 -23.12 2.03 11.64
CA GLY A 22 -24.17 1.06 11.96
C GLY A 22 -25.06 1.54 13.11
N TRP A 23 -24.45 2.08 14.17
CA TRP A 23 -25.18 2.68 15.30
C TRP A 23 -26.01 3.90 14.88
N SER A 24 -25.42 4.83 14.12
CA SER A 24 -26.09 6.06 13.66
C SER A 24 -27.30 5.75 12.78
N VAL A 25 -27.16 4.82 11.84
CA VAL A 25 -28.24 4.37 10.96
C VAL A 25 -29.32 3.64 11.77
N GLY A 26 -28.93 2.80 12.73
CA GLY A 26 -29.86 2.09 13.61
C GLY A 26 -30.75 3.02 14.44
N ILE A 27 -30.21 4.15 14.92
CA ILE A 27 -30.97 5.14 15.70
C ILE A 27 -31.82 6.05 14.80
N ARG A 28 -31.26 6.55 13.70
CA ARG A 28 -31.96 7.52 12.83
C ARG A 28 -33.08 6.86 12.03
N GLY A 29 -33.01 5.54 11.83
CA GLY A 29 -33.94 4.80 10.99
C GLY A 29 -33.74 5.12 9.50
N ALA A 30 -34.37 4.34 8.62
CA ALA A 30 -34.31 4.55 7.17
C ALA A 30 -35.22 5.73 6.75
N GLN A 31 -34.76 6.95 7.00
CA GLN A 31 -35.44 8.17 6.52
C GLN A 31 -34.66 8.75 5.34
N GLY A 32 -35.28 8.72 4.15
CA GLY A 32 -34.69 9.29 2.93
C GLY A 32 -33.71 8.36 2.20
N PRO A 33 -32.90 8.91 1.28
CA PRO A 33 -31.94 8.14 0.50
C PRO A 33 -30.84 7.55 1.40
N ILE A 34 -30.31 6.39 1.01
CA ILE A 34 -29.26 5.69 1.76
C ILE A 34 -28.02 6.61 1.83
N PRO A 35 -27.58 7.01 3.05
CA PRO A 35 -26.41 7.86 3.20
C PRO A 35 -25.13 7.11 2.81
N ILE A 36 -24.25 7.79 2.08
CA ILE A 36 -22.93 7.29 1.71
C ILE A 36 -21.90 7.96 2.63
N TYR A 37 -21.13 7.13 3.33
CA TYR A 37 -20.06 7.56 4.23
C TYR A 37 -18.71 7.18 3.64
N ASN A 38 -17.81 8.16 3.51
CA ASN A 38 -16.47 7.95 2.98
C ASN A 38 -15.46 7.98 4.13
N CYS A 39 -14.82 6.86 4.40
CA CYS A 39 -13.63 6.83 5.25
C CYS A 39 -12.43 7.19 4.38
N VAL A 40 -12.04 8.47 4.36
CA VAL A 40 -10.96 9.01 3.52
C VAL A 40 -10.08 9.96 4.32
N SER A 41 -8.80 10.02 3.97
CA SER A 41 -7.78 10.87 4.58
C SER A 41 -7.30 11.99 3.66
N GLY A 42 -7.50 11.85 2.34
CA GLY A 42 -6.91 12.73 1.33
C GLY A 42 -7.34 14.19 1.39
N GLN A 43 -8.51 14.53 1.93
CA GLN A 43 -8.96 15.92 2.08
C GLN A 43 -8.44 16.57 3.37
N GLN A 44 -8.42 15.82 4.47
CA GLN A 44 -8.10 16.35 5.80
C GLN A 44 -6.60 16.35 6.10
N ASN A 45 -5.89 15.29 5.69
CA ASN A 45 -4.47 15.12 5.91
C ASN A 45 -3.83 14.35 4.72
N PRO A 46 -3.65 15.02 3.56
CA PRO A 46 -3.15 14.37 2.36
C PRO A 46 -1.73 13.86 2.54
N ILE A 47 -1.55 12.54 2.36
CA ILE A 47 -0.23 11.91 2.28
C ILE A 47 0.06 11.58 0.82
N THR A 48 1.23 11.99 0.33
CA THR A 48 1.70 11.61 -1.02
C THR A 48 2.58 10.37 -0.97
N TRP A 49 2.72 9.66 -2.09
CA TRP A 49 3.67 8.54 -2.18
C TRP A 49 5.10 8.94 -1.83
N GLY A 50 5.53 10.14 -2.21
CA GLY A 50 6.86 10.67 -1.87
C GLY A 50 7.03 10.93 -0.37
N LEU A 51 6.03 11.54 0.27
CA LEU A 51 6.06 11.76 1.72
C LEU A 51 6.03 10.44 2.50
N GLN A 52 5.22 9.48 2.04
CA GLN A 52 5.17 8.15 2.62
C GLN A 52 6.52 7.43 2.53
N ASP A 53 7.23 7.58 1.40
CA ASP A 53 8.56 7.01 1.23
C ASP A 53 9.58 7.67 2.17
N GLU A 54 9.51 8.99 2.37
CA GLU A 54 10.35 9.69 3.33
C GLU A 54 10.13 9.17 4.76
N HIS A 55 8.87 9.00 5.18
CA HIS A 55 8.53 8.43 6.48
C HIS A 55 9.01 6.99 6.62
N ARG A 56 8.83 6.17 5.58
CA ARG A 56 9.34 4.80 5.52
C ARG A 56 10.85 4.78 5.70
N GLN A 57 11.59 5.57 4.93
CA GLN A 57 13.05 5.63 5.00
C GLN A 57 13.51 6.06 6.41
N LYS A 58 12.94 7.14 6.97
CA LYS A 58 13.26 7.57 8.34
C LYS A 58 13.02 6.46 9.37
N SER A 59 11.88 5.78 9.28
CA SER A 59 11.56 4.65 10.17
C SER A 59 12.55 3.50 10.01
N GLU A 60 12.93 3.16 8.78
CA GLU A 60 13.91 2.11 8.51
C GLU A 60 15.30 2.42 9.06
N TRP A 61 15.71 3.69 9.07
CA TRP A 61 16.98 4.13 9.67
C TRP A 61 16.99 3.98 11.19
N VAL A 62 15.85 4.25 11.84
CA VAL A 62 15.72 4.15 13.30
C VAL A 62 15.52 2.70 13.74
N LEU A 63 14.79 1.90 12.95
CA LEU A 63 14.40 0.52 13.25
C LEU A 63 14.74 -0.41 12.07
N PRO A 64 16.02 -0.73 11.84
CA PRO A 64 16.41 -1.64 10.77
C PRO A 64 15.96 -3.07 11.10
N SER A 65 15.42 -3.77 10.11
CA SER A 65 15.08 -5.19 10.26
C SER A 65 16.32 -6.06 10.13
N SER A 66 16.57 -6.93 11.12
CA SER A 66 17.65 -7.92 11.10
C SER A 66 17.51 -8.99 10.01
N LYS A 67 16.33 -9.09 9.38
CA LYS A 67 16.03 -10.07 8.31
C LYS A 67 16.11 -9.47 6.91
N LYS A 68 16.58 -8.23 6.74
CA LYS A 68 16.75 -7.61 5.42
C LYS A 68 17.95 -8.23 4.69
N ILE A 69 17.68 -8.71 3.48
CA ILE A 69 18.70 -9.26 2.57
C ILE A 69 19.23 -8.15 1.66
N PHE A 70 18.39 -7.15 1.37
CA PHE A 70 18.72 -5.99 0.56
C PHE A 70 18.21 -4.70 1.21
N HIS A 71 18.78 -3.58 0.80
CA HIS A 71 18.19 -2.28 1.06
C HIS A 71 16.77 -2.23 0.47
N SER A 72 15.79 -1.79 1.27
CA SER A 72 14.41 -1.73 0.82
C SER A 72 14.20 -0.46 0.02
N PHE A 73 13.83 -0.61 -1.25
CA PHE A 73 13.47 0.49 -2.12
C PHE A 73 12.06 0.28 -2.67
N MET A 74 11.36 1.38 -2.97
CA MET A 74 10.09 1.37 -3.69
C MET A 74 10.19 2.30 -4.89
N VAL A 75 9.62 1.87 -6.02
CA VAL A 75 9.60 2.65 -7.25
C VAL A 75 8.16 3.07 -7.54
N TYR A 76 7.87 4.35 -7.34
CA TYR A 76 6.52 4.92 -7.52
C TYR A 76 6.35 5.51 -8.92
N THR A 77 6.04 4.67 -9.91
CA THR A 77 5.88 5.11 -11.30
C THR A 77 4.53 4.70 -11.87
N THR A 78 3.97 5.52 -12.74
CA THR A 78 2.82 5.17 -13.59
C THR A 78 3.26 4.56 -14.91
N ASN A 79 4.56 4.62 -15.23
CA ASN A 79 5.12 4.08 -16.45
C ASN A 79 5.45 2.59 -16.31
N ARG A 80 4.68 1.75 -17.01
CA ARG A 80 4.85 0.29 -17.02
C ARG A 80 6.22 -0.17 -17.55
N PHE A 81 6.83 0.57 -18.47
CA PHE A 81 8.17 0.23 -18.97
C PHE A 81 9.23 0.32 -17.88
N VAL A 82 9.13 1.31 -16.99
CA VAL A 82 10.06 1.44 -15.85
C VAL A 82 9.93 0.25 -14.91
N LEU A 83 8.70 -0.19 -14.63
CA LEU A 83 8.45 -1.39 -13.82
C LEU A 83 9.02 -2.65 -14.47
N GLN A 84 8.90 -2.79 -15.79
CA GLN A 84 9.48 -3.91 -16.55
C GLN A 84 11.02 -3.90 -16.50
N LEU A 85 11.66 -2.73 -16.54
CA LEU A 85 13.11 -2.61 -16.38
C LEU A 85 13.57 -2.99 -14.97
N VAL A 86 12.82 -2.60 -13.94
CA VAL A 86 13.08 -3.04 -12.56
C VAL A 86 12.99 -4.56 -12.48
N ASP A 87 11.93 -5.15 -13.04
CA ASP A 87 11.78 -6.61 -13.08
C ASP A 87 12.95 -7.28 -13.80
N LEU A 88 13.39 -6.75 -14.94
CA LEU A 88 14.52 -7.29 -15.72
C LEU A 88 15.82 -7.34 -14.90
N VAL A 89 16.07 -6.35 -14.06
CA VAL A 89 17.29 -6.28 -13.24
C VAL A 89 17.18 -7.15 -11.98
N TYR A 90 16.04 -7.12 -11.29
CA TYR A 90 15.91 -7.74 -9.97
C TYR A 90 15.46 -9.20 -10.00
N LEU A 91 14.69 -9.63 -11.00
CA LEU A 91 14.27 -11.04 -11.12
C LEU A 91 15.46 -12.01 -11.16
N PRO A 92 16.50 -11.81 -12.01
CA PRO A 92 17.66 -12.70 -12.03
C PRO A 92 18.37 -12.77 -10.67
N LEU A 93 18.56 -11.63 -10.01
CA LEU A 93 19.20 -11.55 -8.70
C LEU A 93 18.43 -12.33 -7.63
N ILE A 94 17.10 -12.19 -7.62
CA ILE A 94 16.21 -12.92 -6.71
C ILE A 94 16.33 -14.43 -6.96
N HIS A 95 16.36 -14.86 -8.23
CA HIS A 95 16.52 -16.27 -8.58
C HIS A 95 17.89 -16.84 -8.14
N VAL A 96 18.98 -16.08 -8.30
CA VAL A 96 20.31 -16.50 -7.84
C VAL A 96 20.33 -16.70 -6.31
N ILE A 97 19.83 -15.73 -5.55
CA ILE A 97 19.78 -15.84 -4.09
C ILE A 97 18.89 -16.99 -3.65
N ASN A 98 17.75 -17.16 -4.31
CA ASN A 98 16.85 -18.26 -4.02
C ASN A 98 17.55 -19.61 -4.25
N SER A 99 18.31 -19.77 -5.33
CA SER A 99 19.10 -20.98 -5.59
C SER A 99 20.18 -21.21 -4.54
N ILE A 100 20.89 -20.18 -4.09
CA ILE A 100 21.91 -20.30 -3.03
C ILE A 100 21.26 -20.75 -1.72
N SER A 101 20.11 -20.16 -1.36
CA SER A 101 19.34 -20.55 -0.18
C SER A 101 18.90 -22.02 -0.25
N LEU A 102 18.62 -22.53 -1.46
CA LEU A 102 18.14 -23.92 -1.67
C LEU A 102 19.28 -24.89 -1.38
N LEU A 103 20.46 -24.56 -1.91
CA LEU A 103 21.68 -25.33 -1.68
C LEU A 103 22.10 -25.33 -0.21
N ARG A 104 21.70 -24.31 0.57
CA ARG A 104 21.93 -24.22 2.01
C ARG A 104 20.84 -24.89 2.87
N GLY A 105 19.77 -25.41 2.26
CA GLY A 105 18.63 -25.99 2.98
C GLY A 105 17.76 -24.95 3.71
N GLU A 106 17.85 -23.68 3.31
CA GLU A 106 17.09 -22.58 3.88
C GLU A 106 15.73 -22.38 3.17
N THR A 107 14.82 -21.63 3.80
CA THR A 107 13.48 -21.39 3.26
C THR A 107 13.42 -20.31 2.17
N HIS A 108 12.76 -20.63 1.05
CA HIS A 108 12.57 -19.80 -0.15
C HIS A 108 11.54 -18.67 -0.04
N ILE A 109 11.74 -17.75 0.89
CA ILE A 109 10.70 -16.74 1.18
C ILE A 109 10.72 -15.59 0.16
N ILE A 110 11.89 -15.22 -0.38
CA ILE A 110 12.06 -14.01 -1.21
C ILE A 110 11.29 -14.08 -2.53
N LEU A 111 11.39 -15.19 -3.27
CA LEU A 111 10.71 -15.35 -4.56
C LEU A 111 9.19 -15.34 -4.38
N ILE A 112 8.69 -15.94 -3.29
CA ILE A 112 7.27 -15.94 -2.95
C ILE A 112 6.82 -14.51 -2.62
N MET A 113 7.59 -13.79 -1.80
CA MET A 113 7.29 -12.39 -1.45
C MET A 113 7.27 -11.49 -2.68
N TYR A 114 8.26 -11.61 -3.57
CA TYR A 114 8.33 -10.82 -4.78
C TYR A 114 7.12 -11.07 -5.71
N ARG A 115 6.75 -12.34 -5.91
CA ARG A 115 5.53 -12.70 -6.68
C ARG A 115 4.27 -12.11 -6.06
N LYS A 116 4.11 -12.23 -4.74
CA LYS A 116 2.98 -11.64 -4.01
C LYS A 116 2.94 -10.11 -4.18
N MET A 117 4.09 -9.43 -4.11
CA MET A 117 4.15 -7.99 -4.31
C MET A 117 3.80 -7.58 -5.74
N LYS A 118 4.21 -8.36 -6.74
CA LYS A 118 3.83 -8.11 -8.15
C LYS A 118 2.33 -8.26 -8.36
N GLU A 119 1.71 -9.30 -7.82
CA GLU A 119 0.25 -9.47 -7.90
C GLU A 119 -0.50 -8.37 -7.13
N PHE A 120 -0.04 -8.04 -5.92
CA PHE A 120 -0.58 -6.92 -5.15
C PHE A 120 -0.52 -5.60 -5.95
N SER A 121 0.62 -5.31 -6.58
CA SER A 121 0.81 -4.11 -7.40
C SER A 121 -0.21 -4.00 -8.53
N LYS A 122 -0.52 -5.12 -9.21
CA LYS A 122 -1.57 -5.15 -10.25
C LYS A 122 -2.96 -4.86 -9.70
N VAL A 123 -3.29 -5.43 -8.54
CA VAL A 123 -4.60 -5.25 -7.90
C VAL A 123 -4.80 -3.79 -7.49
N VAL A 124 -3.77 -3.15 -6.94
CA VAL A 124 -3.87 -1.76 -6.44
C VAL A 124 -3.64 -0.70 -7.52
N GLU A 125 -3.07 -1.06 -8.68
CA GLU A 125 -2.71 -0.13 -9.77
C GLU A 125 -3.88 0.81 -10.14
N PHE A 126 -5.10 0.26 -10.24
CA PHE A 126 -6.28 1.04 -10.61
C PHE A 126 -6.53 2.21 -9.66
N VAL A 127 -6.34 1.99 -8.36
CA VAL A 127 -6.61 2.97 -7.31
C VAL A 127 -5.41 3.89 -7.13
N THR A 128 -4.19 3.35 -7.10
CA THR A 128 -2.97 4.10 -6.72
C THR A 128 -2.38 4.94 -7.85
N CYS A 129 -2.62 4.58 -9.11
CA CYS A 129 -2.16 5.35 -10.27
C CYS A 129 -3.09 6.51 -10.64
N ARG A 130 -4.26 6.63 -10.00
CA ARG A 130 -5.21 7.73 -10.21
C ARG A 130 -5.29 8.62 -8.98
N GLN A 131 -5.84 9.80 -9.17
CA GLN A 131 -6.16 10.71 -8.08
C GLN A 131 -7.66 10.72 -7.87
N TRP A 132 -8.05 10.63 -6.61
CA TRP A 132 -9.43 10.56 -6.19
C TRP A 132 -9.70 11.75 -5.30
N ASN A 133 -10.81 12.42 -5.54
CA ASN A 133 -11.33 13.44 -4.64
C ASN A 133 -12.67 12.96 -4.12
N PHE A 134 -12.67 12.49 -2.87
CA PHE A 134 -13.86 12.05 -2.18
C PHE A 134 -14.34 13.18 -1.27
N LYS A 135 -15.64 13.46 -1.32
CA LYS A 135 -16.28 14.35 -0.35
C LYS A 135 -16.43 13.62 0.99
N ASP A 136 -16.11 14.29 2.09
CA ASP A 136 -16.24 13.76 3.46
C ASP A 136 -17.30 14.50 4.28
N ASP A 137 -18.26 15.17 3.62
CA ASP A 137 -19.28 16.02 4.25
C ASP A 137 -20.16 15.32 5.31
N ASN A 138 -20.13 13.98 5.37
CA ASN A 138 -20.94 13.15 6.27
C ASN A 138 -20.10 12.30 7.24
N THR A 139 -18.79 12.51 7.29
CA THR A 139 -17.83 11.72 8.10
C THR A 139 -17.68 12.27 9.50
#